data_AF-A0A9P0FPU5-F1
#
_entry.id   AF-A0A9P0FPU5-F1
#
_cell.length_a   1.000
_cell.length_b   1.000
_cell.length_c   1.000
_cell.angle_alpha   90.00
_cell.angle_beta   90.00
_cell.angle_gamma   90.00
#
_symmetry.space_group_name_H-M   'P 1'
#
loop_
_entity.id
_entity.type
_entity.pdbx_description
1 polymer ?
#
loop_
_entity_poly.entity_id
_entity_poly.type
_entity_poly.pdbx_seq_one_letter_code
_entity_poly.pdbx_strand_id
1 'polypeptide(L)'
;MASVTLVFFALSCSLAPLLAESDSLNSVLFSGNYEFIDLTHPFDNQTVYWPGTEPFKFTKQKEEFDKDNSWYAAYEFSAGEHGGTHIDAPYHFSNTGKRVGDFPIHKLILPLLVVDISDKVNGNPDFILTKNDLDLNWLNSNTDKPCLLAFNFGWSKYFNDRQKYLGYDEVTKSMRFPGLSNEVAELITSTYKNIVGIGTDVSSVDPGATPDFAVHKQFSKSGLYNIENINFVTPVPATKCTALALPMKIGMGTGAPLRLVAICPKETVPA
;
A
#
# COMPACT_ATOMS: atom_id res chain seq x y z
N MET A 1 60.38 -57.86 -27.50
CA MET A 1 59.86 -56.53 -27.89
C MET A 1 58.38 -56.47 -27.55
N ALA A 2 58.01 -55.71 -26.51
CA ALA A 2 56.67 -55.15 -26.32
C ALA A 2 56.79 -54.13 -25.18
N SER A 3 56.87 -52.85 -25.52
CA SER A 3 56.84 -51.76 -24.54
C SER A 3 55.38 -51.42 -24.30
N VAL A 4 54.88 -51.62 -23.08
CA VAL A 4 53.54 -51.22 -22.67
C VAL A 4 53.61 -49.76 -22.24
N THR A 5 53.11 -48.86 -23.08
CA THR A 5 52.96 -47.44 -22.75
C THR A 5 51.68 -47.26 -21.95
N LEU A 6 51.78 -47.01 -20.64
CA LEU A 6 50.66 -46.53 -19.83
C LEU A 6 50.36 -45.07 -20.20
N VAL A 7 49.19 -44.83 -20.79
CA VAL A 7 48.66 -43.48 -20.98
C VAL A 7 47.86 -43.09 -19.73
N PHE A 8 48.40 -42.18 -18.93
CA PHE A 8 47.64 -41.55 -17.85
C PHE A 8 46.71 -40.48 -18.46
N PHE A 9 45.41 -40.74 -18.49
CA PHE A 9 44.41 -39.68 -18.69
C PHE A 9 44.30 -38.88 -17.38
N ALA A 10 44.95 -37.72 -17.35
CA ALA A 10 44.67 -36.73 -16.33
C ALA A 10 43.29 -36.11 -16.63
N LEU A 11 42.26 -36.56 -15.92
CA LEU A 11 40.97 -35.87 -15.89
C LEU A 11 41.19 -34.55 -15.14
N SER A 12 41.48 -33.47 -15.85
CA SER A 12 41.45 -32.13 -15.28
C SER A 12 39.98 -31.78 -15.01
N CYS A 13 39.52 -32.08 -13.80
CA CYS A 13 38.24 -31.61 -13.32
C CYS A 13 38.38 -30.11 -13.06
N SER A 14 38.15 -29.30 -14.10
CA SER A 14 38.05 -27.86 -13.95
C SER A 14 36.75 -27.55 -13.21
N LEU A 15 36.81 -27.53 -11.88
CA LEU A 15 35.86 -26.80 -11.05
C LEU A 15 36.05 -25.31 -11.37
N ALA A 16 35.47 -24.86 -12.48
CA ALA A 16 35.17 -23.46 -12.63
C ALA A 16 34.24 -23.11 -11.46
N PRO A 17 34.56 -22.12 -10.62
CA PRO A 17 33.58 -21.62 -9.69
C PRO A 17 32.42 -21.13 -10.55
N LEU A 18 31.26 -21.78 -10.40
CA LEU A 18 30.00 -21.26 -10.89
C LEU A 18 29.73 -20.01 -10.04
N LEU A 19 30.39 -18.90 -10.38
CA LEU A 19 29.98 -17.59 -9.93
C LEU A 19 28.58 -17.44 -10.49
N ALA A 20 27.58 -17.69 -9.66
CA ALA A 20 26.22 -17.27 -9.96
C ALA A 20 26.33 -15.78 -10.30
N GLU A 21 26.17 -15.44 -11.58
CA GLU A 21 25.91 -14.05 -11.94
C GLU A 21 24.75 -13.63 -11.04
N SER A 22 24.99 -12.68 -10.15
CA SER A 22 23.92 -12.15 -9.33
C SER A 22 22.89 -11.61 -10.30
N ASP A 23 21.73 -12.26 -10.37
CA ASP A 23 20.65 -11.81 -11.23
C ASP A 23 20.43 -10.33 -10.97
N SER A 24 20.57 -9.52 -12.03
CA SER A 24 20.24 -8.11 -11.95
C SER A 24 18.80 -7.97 -11.48
N LEU A 25 18.46 -6.90 -10.75
CA LEU A 25 17.07 -6.67 -10.35
C LEU A 25 16.12 -6.70 -11.55
N ASN A 26 16.57 -6.24 -12.72
CA ASN A 26 15.81 -6.29 -13.96
C ASN A 26 15.55 -7.73 -14.43
N SER A 27 16.55 -8.62 -14.39
CA SER A 27 16.35 -10.03 -14.78
C SER A 27 15.41 -10.74 -13.82
N VAL A 28 15.45 -10.42 -12.52
CA VAL A 28 14.49 -10.95 -11.54
C VAL A 28 13.07 -10.45 -11.83
N LEU A 29 12.86 -9.13 -11.83
CA LEU A 29 11.53 -8.51 -11.93
C LEU A 29 10.84 -8.78 -13.27
N PHE A 30 11.61 -8.82 -14.36
CA PHE A 30 11.09 -9.00 -15.72
C PHE A 30 11.32 -10.42 -16.28
N SER A 31 11.65 -11.39 -15.42
CA SER A 31 11.72 -12.82 -15.77
C SER A 31 10.37 -13.41 -16.22
N GLY A 32 9.26 -12.72 -15.92
CA GLY A 32 7.91 -13.24 -16.07
C GLY A 32 7.41 -14.04 -14.87
N ASN A 33 8.22 -14.21 -13.81
CA ASN A 33 7.84 -14.92 -12.58
C ASN A 33 7.21 -14.02 -11.50
N TYR A 34 7.18 -12.71 -11.74
CA TYR A 34 6.57 -11.73 -10.84
C TYR A 34 5.35 -11.08 -11.47
N GLU A 35 4.42 -10.66 -10.62
CA GLU A 35 3.23 -9.92 -10.95
C GLU A 35 3.26 -8.54 -10.30
N PHE A 36 2.79 -7.54 -11.05
CA PHE A 36 2.66 -6.16 -10.61
C PHE A 36 1.17 -5.91 -10.41
N ILE A 37 0.73 -5.98 -9.15
CA ILE A 37 -0.67 -5.83 -8.77
C ILE A 37 -0.92 -4.36 -8.44
N ASP A 38 -1.85 -3.75 -9.17
CA ASP A 38 -2.27 -2.38 -8.92
C ASP A 38 -3.31 -2.34 -7.79
N LEU A 39 -2.94 -1.75 -6.65
CA LEU A 39 -3.76 -1.69 -5.44
C LEU A 39 -4.41 -0.32 -5.26
N THR A 40 -4.65 0.37 -6.37
CA THR A 40 -5.14 1.75 -6.40
C THR A 40 -6.48 1.84 -7.09
N HIS A 41 -7.42 2.58 -6.51
CA HIS A 41 -8.65 2.96 -7.21
C HIS A 41 -8.36 4.09 -8.21
N PRO A 42 -9.09 4.15 -9.35
CA PRO A 42 -9.01 5.29 -10.26
C PRO A 42 -9.24 6.62 -9.55
N PHE A 43 -8.48 7.64 -9.92
CA PHE A 43 -8.61 8.99 -9.38
C PHE A 43 -9.41 9.85 -10.36
N ASP A 44 -10.72 9.86 -10.19
CA ASP A 44 -11.70 10.52 -11.05
C ASP A 44 -12.92 11.07 -10.27
N ASN A 45 -14.03 11.39 -10.96
CA ASN A 45 -15.26 11.91 -10.34
C ASN A 45 -15.97 10.93 -9.39
N GLN A 46 -15.62 9.64 -9.41
CA GLN A 46 -16.12 8.63 -8.47
C GLN A 46 -15.20 8.45 -7.25
N THR A 47 -14.06 9.15 -7.23
CA THR A 47 -13.13 9.13 -6.09
C THR A 47 -13.86 9.43 -4.79
N VAL A 48 -13.69 8.54 -3.82
CA VAL A 48 -14.23 8.73 -2.49
C VAL A 48 -13.40 9.79 -1.75
N TYR A 49 -14.12 10.76 -1.19
CA TYR A 49 -13.60 11.75 -0.25
C TYR A 49 -14.47 11.77 1.01
N TRP A 50 -13.85 12.14 2.12
CA TRP A 50 -14.57 12.50 3.35
C TRP A 50 -15.60 13.61 3.08
N PRO A 51 -16.79 13.57 3.71
CA PRO A 51 -17.79 14.62 3.58
C PRO A 51 -17.23 16.00 3.93
N GLY A 52 -17.43 16.99 3.06
CA GLY A 52 -16.92 18.35 3.22
C GLY A 52 -15.56 18.63 2.58
N THR A 53 -14.83 17.61 2.14
CA THR A 53 -13.58 17.78 1.37
C THR A 53 -13.89 18.14 -0.09
N GLU A 54 -13.03 18.98 -0.69
CA GLU A 54 -13.11 19.32 -2.11
C GLU A 54 -12.95 18.06 -2.98
N PRO A 55 -13.98 17.66 -3.76
CA PRO A 55 -13.89 16.50 -4.63
C PRO A 55 -12.92 16.72 -5.79
N PHE A 56 -12.65 15.64 -6.53
CA PHE A 56 -11.93 15.72 -7.79
C PHE A 56 -12.68 16.62 -8.78
N LYS A 57 -12.02 17.68 -9.23
CA LYS A 57 -12.46 18.58 -10.28
C LYS A 57 -11.52 18.44 -11.46
N PHE A 58 -12.07 18.15 -12.63
CA PHE A 58 -11.32 17.98 -13.87
C PHE A 58 -11.77 18.99 -14.91
N THR A 59 -10.83 19.78 -15.42
CA THR A 59 -11.09 20.84 -16.40
C THR A 59 -10.34 20.55 -17.68
N LYS A 60 -11.08 20.39 -18.79
CA LYS A 60 -10.46 20.30 -20.10
C LYS A 60 -9.98 21.67 -20.54
N GLN A 61 -8.65 21.87 -20.67
CA GLN A 61 -8.08 23.15 -21.12
C GLN A 61 -7.98 23.20 -22.64
N LYS A 62 -7.28 22.23 -23.25
CA LYS A 62 -7.11 22.13 -24.70
C LYS A 62 -7.19 20.67 -25.14
N GLU A 63 -7.82 20.41 -26.27
CA GLU A 63 -8.01 19.07 -26.86
C GLU A 63 -8.30 19.24 -28.35
N GLU A 64 -7.29 19.63 -29.13
CA GLU A 64 -7.47 19.99 -30.53
C GLU A 64 -6.17 19.83 -31.35
N PHE A 65 -6.30 19.87 -32.67
CA PHE A 65 -5.14 19.96 -33.57
C PHE A 65 -4.58 21.39 -33.57
N ASP A 66 -3.26 21.50 -33.44
CA ASP A 66 -2.53 22.76 -33.57
C ASP A 66 -2.37 23.18 -35.04
N LYS A 67 -1.88 24.42 -35.26
CA LYS A 67 -1.71 24.99 -36.60
C LYS A 67 -0.75 24.21 -37.51
N ASP A 68 0.12 23.40 -36.93
CA ASP A 68 1.05 22.51 -37.64
C ASP A 68 0.47 21.09 -37.84
N ASN A 69 -0.83 20.89 -37.59
CA ASN A 69 -1.53 19.61 -37.59
C ASN A 69 -1.04 18.59 -36.54
N SER A 70 -0.31 19.02 -35.50
CA SER A 70 -0.03 18.16 -34.35
C SER A 70 -1.23 18.07 -33.41
N TRP A 71 -1.43 16.93 -32.75
CA TRP A 71 -2.47 16.77 -31.72
C TRP A 71 -1.94 17.23 -30.37
N TYR A 72 -2.67 18.14 -29.69
CA TYR A 72 -2.32 18.59 -28.35
C TYR A 72 -3.54 18.49 -27.42
N ALA A 73 -3.34 17.80 -26.29
CA ALA A 73 -4.31 17.73 -25.22
C ALA A 73 -3.63 18.08 -23.88
N ALA A 74 -4.25 18.98 -23.13
CA ALA A 74 -3.84 19.34 -21.78
C ALA A 74 -5.08 19.63 -20.94
N TYR A 75 -5.08 19.14 -19.72
CA TYR A 75 -6.17 19.30 -18.77
C TYR A 75 -5.61 19.73 -17.43
N GLU A 76 -6.48 20.29 -16.60
CA GLU A 76 -6.17 20.65 -15.22
C GLU A 76 -7.03 19.83 -14.27
N PHE A 77 -6.54 19.67 -13.04
CA PHE A 77 -7.37 19.14 -11.97
C PHE A 77 -7.08 19.83 -10.63
N SER A 78 -8.07 19.82 -9.75
CA SER A 78 -7.91 20.13 -8.33
C SER A 78 -8.66 19.10 -7.49
N ALA A 79 -8.17 18.85 -6.27
CA ALA A 79 -8.71 17.86 -5.36
C ALA A 79 -8.17 18.11 -3.94
N GLY A 80 -8.88 17.62 -2.92
CA GLY A 80 -8.29 17.45 -1.59
C GLY A 80 -7.14 16.43 -1.58
N GLU A 81 -6.19 16.59 -0.66
CA GLU A 81 -5.03 15.70 -0.51
C GLU A 81 -5.41 14.26 -0.11
N HIS A 82 -6.48 14.12 0.68
CA HIS A 82 -6.93 12.89 1.32
C HIS A 82 -8.15 12.31 0.57
N GLY A 83 -7.90 11.81 -0.64
CA GLY A 83 -8.93 11.31 -1.53
C GLY A 83 -8.51 10.07 -2.31
N GLY A 84 -9.44 9.14 -2.48
CA GLY A 84 -9.15 7.86 -3.13
C GLY A 84 -8.05 7.10 -2.39
N THR A 85 -7.32 6.24 -3.10
CA THR A 85 -6.11 5.63 -2.53
C THR A 85 -5.07 6.72 -2.31
N HIS A 86 -4.75 7.01 -1.05
CA HIS A 86 -3.89 8.12 -0.67
C HIS A 86 -3.00 7.75 0.52
N ILE A 87 -1.99 8.58 0.75
CA ILE A 87 -1.11 8.48 1.92
C ILE A 87 -1.37 9.66 2.86
N ASP A 88 -1.39 9.38 4.16
CA ASP A 88 -1.36 10.39 5.21
C ASP A 88 0.05 10.50 5.75
N ALA A 89 0.62 11.70 5.70
CA ALA A 89 1.88 11.94 6.38
C ALA A 89 1.67 12.12 7.89
N PRO A 90 2.66 11.80 8.75
CA PRO A 90 2.58 12.08 10.18
C PRO A 90 2.18 13.53 10.50
N TYR A 91 2.53 14.49 9.64
CA TYR A 91 2.11 15.88 9.82
C TYR A 91 0.59 16.08 9.87
N HIS A 92 -0.19 15.17 9.26
CA HIS A 92 -1.66 15.23 9.23
C HIS A 92 -2.28 15.30 10.64
N PHE A 93 -1.76 14.53 11.60
CA PHE A 93 -2.21 14.53 13.00
C PHE A 93 -1.11 14.84 14.04
N SER A 94 0.10 15.15 13.61
CA SER A 94 1.22 15.55 14.48
C SER A 94 1.91 16.80 13.94
N ASN A 95 1.82 17.93 14.64
CA ASN A 95 2.40 19.20 14.18
C ASN A 95 3.93 19.23 14.08
N THR A 96 4.62 18.22 14.60
CA THR A 96 6.07 17.98 14.44
C THR A 96 6.38 16.81 13.52
N GLY A 97 5.35 16.19 12.96
CA GLY A 97 5.44 15.06 12.04
C GLY A 97 6.06 15.46 10.70
N LYS A 98 6.60 14.47 10.00
CA LYS A 98 7.14 14.63 8.66
C LYS A 98 6.00 14.87 7.65
N ARG A 99 6.22 15.72 6.66
CA ARG A 99 5.29 15.99 5.55
C ARG A 99 5.50 15.01 4.40
N VAL A 100 4.50 14.85 3.54
CA VAL A 100 4.54 13.86 2.44
C VAL A 100 5.70 14.11 1.47
N GLY A 101 5.98 15.38 1.15
CA GLY A 101 7.07 15.77 0.26
C GLY A 101 8.48 15.47 0.77
N ASP A 102 8.62 15.23 2.09
CA ASP A 102 9.90 15.00 2.78
C ASP A 102 10.19 13.52 3.04
N PHE A 103 9.33 12.62 2.57
CA PHE A 103 9.49 11.19 2.75
C PHE A 103 10.73 10.67 2.00
N PRO A 104 11.64 9.97 2.69
CA PRO A 104 12.75 9.33 2.02
C PRO A 104 12.23 8.15 1.19
N ILE A 105 12.64 8.06 -0.08
CA ILE A 105 12.07 7.10 -1.04
C ILE A 105 12.19 5.63 -0.58
N HIS A 106 13.25 5.29 0.16
CA HIS A 106 13.46 3.94 0.70
C HIS A 106 12.47 3.55 1.81
N LYS A 107 11.68 4.51 2.33
CA LYS A 107 10.55 4.24 3.23
C LYS A 107 9.22 4.13 2.50
N LEU A 108 9.22 4.23 1.17
CA LEU A 108 8.06 4.11 0.30
C LEU A 108 8.15 2.88 -0.62
N ILE A 109 9.29 2.17 -0.57
CA ILE A 109 9.55 0.93 -1.26
C ILE A 109 9.94 -0.10 -0.20
N LEU A 110 8.99 -0.93 0.21
CA LEU A 110 9.11 -1.76 1.41
C LEU A 110 8.49 -3.15 1.18
N PRO A 111 8.95 -4.19 1.90
CA PRO A 111 8.17 -5.41 2.09
C PRO A 111 6.72 -5.06 2.47
N LEU A 112 5.76 -5.68 1.76
CA LEU A 112 4.34 -5.57 2.04
C LEU A 112 3.89 -6.80 2.83
N LEU A 113 3.30 -6.56 3.99
CA LEU A 113 2.64 -7.56 4.82
C LEU A 113 1.14 -7.28 4.77
N VAL A 114 0.34 -8.27 4.37
CA VAL A 114 -1.12 -8.15 4.32
C VAL A 114 -1.74 -9.04 5.38
N VAL A 115 -2.49 -8.44 6.30
CA VAL A 115 -3.32 -9.12 7.29
C VAL A 115 -4.75 -9.12 6.76
N ASP A 116 -5.18 -10.27 6.25
CA ASP A 116 -6.56 -10.45 5.79
C ASP A 116 -7.48 -10.81 6.96
N ILE A 117 -8.45 -9.92 7.21
CA ILE A 117 -9.48 -10.07 8.24
C ILE A 117 -10.88 -9.96 7.64
N SER A 118 -11.00 -10.00 6.30
CA SER A 118 -12.25 -9.79 5.57
C SER A 118 -13.33 -10.81 5.95
N ASP A 119 -12.97 -12.07 6.17
CA ASP A 119 -13.86 -13.12 6.65
C ASP A 119 -14.40 -12.84 8.06
N LYS A 120 -13.58 -12.23 8.94
CA LYS A 120 -14.01 -11.84 10.30
C LYS A 120 -14.92 -10.63 10.28
N VAL A 121 -14.62 -9.66 9.40
CA VAL A 121 -15.47 -8.48 9.19
C VAL A 121 -16.83 -8.90 8.65
N ASN A 122 -16.87 -9.81 7.68
CA ASN A 122 -18.09 -10.35 7.08
C ASN A 122 -19.10 -9.25 6.66
N GLY A 123 -18.59 -8.12 6.14
CA GLY A 123 -19.41 -6.98 5.77
C GLY A 123 -20.04 -6.19 6.92
N ASN A 124 -19.62 -6.41 8.17
CA ASN A 124 -20.09 -5.64 9.33
C ASN A 124 -19.43 -4.24 9.36
N PRO A 125 -20.17 -3.14 9.13
CA PRO A 125 -19.62 -1.79 9.16
C PRO A 125 -19.17 -1.33 10.56
N ASP A 126 -19.57 -2.03 11.62
CA ASP A 126 -19.19 -1.71 13.01
C ASP A 126 -18.05 -2.60 13.52
N PHE A 127 -17.43 -3.40 12.65
CA PHE A 127 -16.31 -4.24 13.06
C PHE A 127 -15.12 -3.37 13.47
N ILE A 128 -14.62 -3.58 14.68
CA ILE A 128 -13.42 -2.92 15.19
C ILE A 128 -12.38 -4.00 15.42
N LEU A 129 -11.25 -3.93 14.71
CA LEU A 129 -10.17 -4.89 14.84
C LEU A 129 -9.51 -4.75 16.21
N THR A 130 -9.52 -5.83 16.98
CA THR A 130 -8.89 -5.92 18.30
C THR A 130 -7.55 -6.65 18.22
N LYS A 131 -6.72 -6.55 19.25
CA LYS A 131 -5.46 -7.33 19.31
C LYS A 131 -5.72 -8.84 19.31
N ASN A 132 -6.88 -9.29 19.78
CA ASN A 132 -7.26 -10.71 19.82
C ASN A 132 -7.56 -11.26 18.42
N ASP A 133 -7.81 -10.37 17.44
CA ASP A 133 -8.03 -10.76 16.07
C ASP A 133 -6.72 -11.00 15.30
N LEU A 134 -5.58 -10.59 15.87
CA LEU A 134 -4.26 -10.66 15.24
C LEU A 134 -3.55 -11.97 15.56
N ASP A 135 -2.90 -12.55 14.55
CA ASP A 135 -1.89 -13.58 14.76
C ASP A 135 -0.54 -12.93 15.12
N LEU A 136 -0.27 -12.84 16.42
CA LEU A 136 0.97 -12.26 16.93
C LEU A 136 2.21 -13.07 16.57
N ASN A 137 2.10 -14.40 16.42
CA ASN A 137 3.23 -15.23 16.02
C ASN A 137 3.62 -14.96 14.57
N TRP A 138 2.62 -14.78 13.71
CA TRP A 138 2.84 -14.38 12.32
C TRP A 138 3.45 -12.98 12.24
N LEU A 139 2.95 -12.00 12.99
CA LEU A 139 3.53 -10.65 13.01
C LEU A 139 4.99 -10.67 13.48
N ASN A 140 5.29 -11.41 14.55
CA ASN A 140 6.66 -11.56 15.06
C ASN A 140 7.61 -12.20 14.05
N SER A 141 7.11 -13.13 13.22
CA SER A 141 7.93 -13.86 12.25
C SER A 141 8.18 -13.08 10.95
N ASN A 142 7.39 -12.04 10.67
CA ASN A 142 7.42 -11.33 9.37
C ASN A 142 7.85 -9.86 9.47
N THR A 143 8.02 -9.31 10.68
CA THR A 143 8.40 -7.89 10.90
C THR A 143 9.88 -7.73 11.28
N ASP A 144 10.76 -8.61 10.78
CA ASP A 144 12.21 -8.57 11.03
C ASP A 144 12.92 -7.40 10.32
N LYS A 145 12.29 -6.84 9.28
CA LYS A 145 12.79 -5.73 8.45
C LYS A 145 11.76 -4.61 8.35
N PRO A 146 12.18 -3.38 8.03
CA PRO A 146 11.28 -2.28 7.73
C PRO A 146 10.18 -2.70 6.75
N CYS A 147 8.90 -2.50 7.07
CA CYS A 147 7.78 -2.99 6.26
C CYS A 147 6.56 -2.05 6.27
N LEU A 148 5.70 -2.20 5.26
CA LEU A 148 4.33 -1.69 5.23
C LEU A 148 3.39 -2.81 5.68
N LEU A 149 2.62 -2.58 6.76
CA LEU A 149 1.61 -3.51 7.24
C LEU A 149 0.22 -3.03 6.78
N ALA A 150 -0.43 -3.77 5.91
CA ALA A 150 -1.77 -3.45 5.41
C ALA A 150 -2.82 -4.43 5.95
N PHE A 151 -4.01 -3.91 6.23
CA PHE A 151 -5.16 -4.68 6.70
C PHE A 151 -6.22 -4.72 5.60
N ASN A 152 -6.64 -5.92 5.22
CA ASN A 152 -7.73 -6.14 4.28
C ASN A 152 -9.02 -6.44 5.06
N PHE A 153 -9.93 -5.46 5.11
CA PHE A 153 -11.27 -5.57 5.67
C PHE A 153 -12.30 -6.15 4.68
N GLY A 154 -11.92 -6.33 3.41
CA GLY A 154 -12.83 -6.74 2.35
C GLY A 154 -13.83 -5.65 1.97
N TRP A 155 -13.45 -4.38 2.20
CA TRP A 155 -14.27 -3.19 2.03
C TRP A 155 -14.10 -2.53 0.66
N SER A 156 -12.97 -2.77 -0.06
CA SER A 156 -12.74 -2.23 -1.41
C SER A 156 -13.90 -2.50 -2.38
N LYS A 157 -14.65 -3.60 -2.19
CA LYS A 157 -15.82 -3.96 -3.02
C LYS A 157 -16.96 -2.94 -2.97
N TYR A 158 -17.00 -2.10 -1.93
CA TYR A 158 -18.01 -1.05 -1.78
C TYR A 158 -17.54 0.30 -2.32
N PHE A 159 -16.28 0.47 -2.74
CA PHE A 159 -15.68 1.77 -3.07
C PHE A 159 -16.50 2.60 -4.07
N ASN A 160 -17.07 1.97 -5.10
CA ASN A 160 -17.89 2.64 -6.12
C ASN A 160 -19.33 2.97 -5.66
N ASP A 161 -19.72 2.57 -4.45
CA ASP A 161 -21.00 2.92 -3.81
C ASP A 161 -20.71 3.72 -2.55
N ARG A 162 -20.57 5.05 -2.71
CA ARG A 162 -20.15 5.96 -1.63
C ARG A 162 -21.01 5.82 -0.37
N GLN A 163 -22.30 5.59 -0.51
CA GLN A 163 -23.19 5.42 0.64
C GLN A 163 -22.88 4.14 1.41
N LYS A 164 -22.63 3.03 0.73
CA LYS A 164 -22.21 1.78 1.39
C LYS A 164 -20.79 1.86 1.94
N TYR A 165 -19.89 2.53 1.22
CA TYR A 165 -18.48 2.62 1.58
C TYR A 165 -18.26 3.48 2.83
N LEU A 166 -18.90 4.65 2.90
CA LEU A 166 -18.76 5.58 4.03
C LEU A 166 -19.81 5.35 5.12
N GLY A 167 -20.96 4.76 4.79
CA GLY A 167 -22.08 4.65 5.72
C GLY A 167 -22.50 6.01 6.30
N TYR A 168 -22.40 7.07 5.52
CA TYR A 168 -22.58 8.44 6.00
C TYR A 168 -24.06 8.73 6.29
N ASP A 169 -24.32 9.26 7.48
CA ASP A 169 -25.64 9.76 7.89
C ASP A 169 -25.62 11.29 7.89
N GLU A 170 -26.45 11.89 7.04
CA GLU A 170 -26.51 13.34 6.85
C GLU A 170 -27.07 14.08 8.07
N VAL A 171 -27.85 13.43 8.94
CA VAL A 171 -28.49 14.04 10.10
C VAL A 171 -27.53 14.04 11.29
N THR A 172 -26.93 12.90 11.60
CA THR A 172 -25.99 12.76 12.72
C THR A 172 -24.57 13.18 12.35
N LYS A 173 -24.28 13.33 11.05
CA LYS A 173 -22.94 13.57 10.50
C LYS A 173 -21.94 12.47 10.86
N SER A 174 -22.42 11.26 11.15
CA SER A 174 -21.60 10.09 11.46
C SER A 174 -21.32 9.24 10.23
N MET A 175 -20.24 8.46 10.26
CA MET A 175 -19.93 7.44 9.26
C MET A 175 -19.97 6.04 9.87
N ARG A 176 -20.05 5.01 9.03
CA ARG A 176 -20.10 3.61 9.46
C ARG A 176 -19.33 2.73 8.48
N PHE A 177 -18.08 2.44 8.84
CA PHE A 177 -17.19 1.49 8.19
C PHE A 177 -16.21 0.96 9.25
N PRO A 178 -15.64 -0.23 9.05
CA PRO A 178 -14.82 -0.87 10.07
C PRO A 178 -13.46 -0.19 10.18
N GLY A 179 -12.69 -0.50 11.23
CA GLY A 179 -11.37 0.09 11.43
C GLY A 179 -10.57 -0.55 12.54
N LEU A 180 -9.41 0.03 12.84
CA LEU A 180 -8.51 -0.46 13.89
C LEU A 180 -8.94 0.06 15.25
N SER A 181 -8.83 -0.74 16.30
CA SER A 181 -8.93 -0.20 17.67
C SER A 181 -7.66 0.55 18.07
N ASN A 182 -7.78 1.46 19.05
CA ASN A 182 -6.63 2.12 19.65
C ASN A 182 -5.66 1.11 20.31
N GLU A 183 -6.14 -0.02 20.86
CA GLU A 183 -5.24 -1.04 21.40
C GLU A 183 -4.36 -1.72 20.34
N VAL A 184 -4.86 -1.87 19.10
CA VAL A 184 -4.06 -2.36 17.97
C VAL A 184 -3.01 -1.32 17.61
N ALA A 185 -3.39 -0.04 17.56
CA ALA A 185 -2.46 1.05 17.29
C ALA A 185 -1.33 1.12 18.34
N GLU A 186 -1.67 1.00 19.63
CA GLU A 186 -0.73 0.95 20.74
C GLU A 186 0.19 -0.27 20.68
N LEU A 187 -0.34 -1.46 20.40
CA LEU A 187 0.46 -2.67 20.22
C LEU A 187 1.48 -2.48 19.09
N ILE A 188 1.03 -2.01 17.93
CA ILE A 188 1.87 -1.77 16.76
C ILE A 188 3.01 -0.80 17.09
N THR A 189 2.69 0.37 17.63
CA THR A 189 3.70 1.41 17.84
C THR A 189 4.63 1.12 19.02
N SER A 190 4.18 0.35 20.02
CA SER A 190 5.01 -0.03 21.17
C SER A 190 5.93 -1.22 20.87
N THR A 191 5.45 -2.24 20.16
CA THR A 191 6.16 -3.51 19.96
C THR A 191 6.90 -3.59 18.62
N TYR A 192 6.30 -3.12 17.52
CA TYR A 192 6.77 -3.42 16.17
C TYR A 192 7.49 -2.23 15.52
N LYS A 193 8.73 -1.96 15.94
CA LYS A 193 9.52 -0.79 15.50
C LYS A 193 9.92 -0.80 14.02
N ASN A 194 9.82 -1.95 13.37
CA ASN A 194 10.10 -2.10 11.96
C ASN A 194 8.89 -1.78 11.06
N ILE A 195 7.70 -1.60 11.61
CA ILE A 195 6.59 -1.11 10.79
C ILE A 195 6.82 0.37 10.51
N VAL A 196 6.77 0.75 9.23
CA VAL A 196 7.03 2.12 8.76
C VAL A 196 5.74 2.84 8.36
N GLY A 197 4.74 2.09 7.93
CA GLY A 197 3.41 2.60 7.62
C GLY A 197 2.34 1.54 7.74
N ILE A 198 1.10 2.01 7.78
CA ILE A 198 -0.11 1.20 7.96
C ILE A 198 -1.02 1.39 6.75
N GLY A 199 -1.53 0.29 6.19
CA GLY A 199 -2.47 0.30 5.08
C GLY A 199 -3.85 -0.20 5.48
N THR A 200 -4.90 0.33 4.87
CA THR A 200 -6.28 -0.19 5.00
C THR A 200 -7.06 0.01 3.70
N ASP A 201 -8.01 -0.88 3.43
CA ASP A 201 -8.97 -0.77 2.32
C ASP A 201 -10.29 -0.09 2.69
N VAL A 202 -10.34 0.56 3.86
CA VAL A 202 -11.45 1.42 4.27
C VAL A 202 -11.09 2.91 4.15
N SER A 203 -12.07 3.78 4.36
CA SER A 203 -11.92 5.24 4.26
C SER A 203 -11.13 5.90 5.39
N SER A 204 -10.77 5.14 6.43
CA SER A 204 -9.87 5.62 7.47
C SER A 204 -9.25 4.48 8.27
N VAL A 205 -8.03 4.65 8.80
CA VAL A 205 -7.48 3.68 9.77
C VAL A 205 -8.29 3.58 11.07
N ASP A 206 -8.99 4.66 11.45
CA ASP A 206 -9.98 4.68 12.54
C ASP A 206 -11.35 4.17 12.06
N PRO A 207 -12.15 3.51 12.92
CA PRO A 207 -13.54 3.15 12.63
C PRO A 207 -14.38 4.38 12.31
N GLY A 208 -15.29 4.28 11.34
CA GLY A 208 -16.12 5.42 10.91
C GLY A 208 -17.03 5.99 12.01
N ALA A 209 -17.35 5.16 13.01
CA ALA A 209 -18.21 5.52 14.14
C ALA A 209 -17.48 6.32 15.25
N THR A 210 -16.15 6.45 15.19
CA THR A 210 -15.35 7.12 16.22
C THR A 210 -14.82 8.47 15.73
N PRO A 211 -15.21 9.61 16.34
CA PRO A 211 -14.84 10.95 15.86
C PRO A 211 -13.51 11.47 16.43
N ASP A 212 -12.86 10.71 17.31
CA ASP A 212 -11.68 11.17 18.05
C ASP A 212 -10.35 10.90 17.33
N PHE A 213 -10.35 10.10 16.27
CA PHE A 213 -9.17 9.80 15.46
C PHE A 213 -7.98 9.29 16.29
N ALA A 214 -8.25 8.43 17.27
CA ALA A 214 -7.25 7.95 18.21
C ALA A 214 -6.13 7.18 17.50
N VAL A 215 -6.45 6.36 16.50
CA VAL A 215 -5.49 5.57 15.73
C VAL A 215 -4.59 6.48 14.90
N HIS A 216 -5.17 7.42 14.15
CA HIS A 216 -4.43 8.45 13.42
C HIS A 216 -3.42 9.19 14.30
N LYS A 217 -3.87 9.68 15.47
CA LYS A 217 -3.03 10.41 16.42
C LYS A 217 -1.88 9.54 16.92
N GLN A 218 -2.15 8.29 17.26
CA GLN A 218 -1.15 7.36 17.78
C GLN A 218 -0.09 7.00 16.73
N PHE A 219 -0.50 6.69 15.50
CA PHE A 219 0.40 6.41 14.38
C PHE A 219 1.23 7.64 13.98
N SER A 220 0.58 8.79 13.81
CA SER A 220 1.26 10.04 13.45
C SER A 220 2.29 10.47 14.49
N LYS A 221 1.94 10.38 15.78
CA LYS A 221 2.88 10.67 16.89
C LYS A 221 4.08 9.72 16.91
N SER A 222 3.91 8.49 16.43
CA SER A 222 4.97 7.49 16.33
C SER A 222 5.78 7.61 15.03
N GLY A 223 5.41 8.54 14.15
CA GLY A 223 6.09 8.79 12.87
C GLY A 223 5.71 7.82 11.75
N LEU A 224 4.64 7.03 11.93
CA LEU A 224 4.10 6.16 10.89
C LEU A 224 3.22 6.97 9.94
N TYR A 225 3.24 6.62 8.65
CA TYR A 225 2.24 7.10 7.68
C TYR A 225 1.09 6.09 7.56
N ASN A 226 -0.07 6.57 7.11
CA ASN A 226 -1.20 5.71 6.76
C ASN A 226 -1.37 5.67 5.24
N ILE A 227 -1.93 4.58 4.73
CA ILE A 227 -2.44 4.46 3.37
C ILE A 227 -3.88 3.97 3.48
N GLU A 228 -4.80 4.73 2.92
CA GLU A 228 -6.23 4.45 3.04
C GLU A 228 -6.83 4.17 1.67
N ASN A 229 -8.00 3.52 1.65
CA ASN A 229 -8.68 3.11 0.43
C ASN A 229 -7.79 2.25 -0.51
N ILE A 230 -7.05 1.30 0.04
CA ILE A 230 -6.34 0.30 -0.77
C ILE A 230 -7.35 -0.55 -1.56
N ASN A 231 -7.05 -0.84 -2.82
CA ASN A 231 -7.88 -1.69 -3.67
C ASN A 231 -7.44 -3.16 -3.58
N PHE A 232 -8.03 -3.94 -2.67
CA PHE A 232 -7.81 -5.39 -2.54
C PHE A 232 -8.82 -6.24 -3.35
N VAL A 233 -9.45 -5.69 -4.39
CA VAL A 233 -10.30 -6.49 -5.29
C VAL A 233 -9.48 -7.59 -5.99
N THR A 234 -8.21 -7.29 -6.30
CA THR A 234 -7.25 -8.32 -6.71
C THR A 234 -6.59 -8.92 -5.46
N PRO A 235 -6.64 -10.25 -5.26
CA PRO A 235 -6.00 -10.88 -4.13
C PRO A 235 -4.50 -10.61 -4.08
N VAL A 236 -3.98 -10.37 -2.87
CA VAL A 236 -2.54 -10.14 -2.63
C VAL A 236 -2.07 -11.18 -1.61
N PRO A 237 -0.94 -11.86 -1.86
CA PRO A 237 -0.36 -12.75 -0.87
C PRO A 237 -0.04 -12.03 0.45
N ALA A 238 -0.19 -12.74 1.57
CA ALA A 238 0.05 -12.16 2.90
C ALA A 238 1.51 -11.67 3.10
N THR A 239 2.48 -12.28 2.41
CA THR A 239 3.92 -11.98 2.51
C THR A 239 4.60 -12.11 1.15
N LYS A 240 5.93 -11.88 1.10
CA LYS A 240 6.79 -11.98 -0.10
C LYS A 240 6.50 -10.96 -1.20
N CYS A 241 5.60 -10.02 -0.96
CA CYS A 241 5.37 -8.88 -1.84
C CYS A 241 6.25 -7.69 -1.44
N THR A 242 6.58 -6.83 -2.41
CA THR A 242 7.14 -5.50 -2.18
C THR A 242 6.12 -4.45 -2.58
N ALA A 243 5.79 -3.53 -1.67
CA ALA A 243 4.99 -2.36 -1.97
C ALA A 243 5.85 -1.23 -2.57
N LEU A 244 5.35 -0.64 -3.64
CA LEU A 244 5.73 0.67 -4.15
C LEU A 244 4.62 1.66 -3.78
N ALA A 245 4.79 2.38 -2.67
CA ALA A 245 3.85 3.37 -2.16
C ALA A 245 4.31 4.78 -2.55
N LEU A 246 4.19 5.15 -3.83
CA LEU A 246 4.73 6.41 -4.38
C LEU A 246 3.66 7.51 -4.52
N PRO A 247 3.50 8.42 -3.54
CA PRO A 247 2.55 9.51 -3.61
C PRO A 247 3.02 10.64 -4.53
N MET A 248 2.11 11.54 -4.90
CA MET A 248 2.51 12.84 -5.42
C MET A 248 3.40 13.55 -4.39
N LYS A 249 4.55 14.08 -4.83
CA LYS A 249 5.51 14.76 -3.96
C LYS A 249 5.08 16.21 -3.67
N ILE A 250 3.97 16.38 -2.96
CA ILE A 250 3.47 17.68 -2.53
C ILE A 250 4.40 18.21 -1.42
N GLY A 251 5.18 19.24 -1.71
CA GLY A 251 6.26 19.70 -0.84
C GLY A 251 5.83 20.01 0.60
N MET A 252 4.71 20.69 0.78
CA MET A 252 4.16 21.01 2.11
C MET A 252 2.93 20.18 2.48
N GLY A 253 2.64 19.11 1.75
CA GLY A 253 1.38 18.37 1.88
C GLY A 253 1.26 17.61 3.20
N THR A 254 0.03 17.52 3.72
CA THR A 254 -0.31 16.68 4.87
C THR A 254 -0.63 15.25 4.47
N GLY A 255 -1.04 15.06 3.22
CA GLY A 255 -1.13 13.78 2.54
C GLY A 255 -0.98 13.98 1.04
N ALA A 256 -1.20 12.92 0.26
CA ALA A 256 -1.38 13.04 -1.18
C ALA A 256 -2.01 11.78 -1.79
N PRO A 257 -2.71 11.90 -2.93
CA PRO A 257 -3.07 10.75 -3.75
C PRO A 257 -1.85 9.91 -4.11
N LEU A 258 -2.04 8.59 -4.12
CA LEU A 258 -0.97 7.60 -4.18
C LEU A 258 -1.29 6.52 -5.22
N ARG A 259 -0.28 6.15 -6.03
CA ARG A 259 -0.30 4.88 -6.75
C ARG A 259 0.44 3.82 -5.93
N LEU A 260 -0.32 2.92 -5.30
CA LEU A 260 0.19 1.76 -4.58
C LEU A 260 0.24 0.56 -5.53
N VAL A 261 1.43 -0.03 -5.69
CA VAL A 261 1.64 -1.26 -6.47
C VAL A 261 2.30 -2.30 -5.58
N ALA A 262 1.85 -3.56 -5.66
CA ALA A 262 2.53 -4.69 -5.07
C ALA A 262 3.26 -5.51 -6.13
N ILE A 263 4.53 -5.81 -5.92
CA ILE A 263 5.31 -6.74 -6.73
C ILE A 263 5.39 -8.06 -5.98
N CYS A 264 4.79 -9.13 -6.53
CA CYS A 264 4.66 -10.41 -5.85
C CYS A 264 5.13 -11.57 -6.76
N PRO A 265 5.71 -12.66 -6.20
CA PRO A 265 5.93 -13.88 -6.97
C PRO A 265 4.58 -14.47 -7.45
N LYS A 266 4.47 -14.79 -8.74
CA LYS A 266 3.22 -15.30 -9.34
C LYS A 266 2.67 -16.54 -8.66
N GLU A 267 3.55 -17.44 -8.24
CA GLU A 267 3.16 -18.68 -7.53
C GLU A 267 2.45 -18.44 -6.19
N THR A 268 2.55 -17.22 -5.64
CA THR A 268 1.94 -16.87 -4.35
C THR A 268 0.64 -16.10 -4.51
N VAL A 269 0.36 -15.56 -5.70
CA VAL A 269 -0.86 -14.79 -5.97
C VAL A 269 -2.04 -15.75 -5.95
N PRO A 270 -3.04 -15.56 -5.07
CA PRO A 270 -4.22 -16.41 -5.06
C PRO A 270 -4.92 -16.37 -6.42
N ALA A 271 -5.39 -17.54 -6.87
CA ALA A 271 -6.10 -17.69 -8.14
C ALA A 271 -7.46 -16.97 -8.17
#